data_AF-A0A238X7H7-F1
#
_entry.id   AF-A0A238X7H7-F1
#
_cell.length_a   1.000
_cell.length_b   1.000
_cell.length_c   1.000
_cell.angle_alpha   90.00
_cell.angle_beta   90.00
_cell.angle_gamma   90.00
#
_symmetry.space_group_name_H-M   'P 1'
#
loop_
_entity.id
_entity.type
_entity.pdbx_description
1 polymer ?
#
loop_
_entity_poly.entity_id
_entity_poly.type
_entity_poly.pdbx_seq_one_letter_code
_entity_poly.pdbx_strand_id
1 'polypeptide(L)'
;MRSFIERFVSGDHSGREHALTGLVGEARARKLLQSEITIERVEAEYLEMMRTELGYRFAGMSPIYNPDRNEIHFSLAYGTNHPEGMDVMRRAEFKALSSHDQTQFKKTQKKTGPDLFDCLEETMEYRGPYLRARQEHRLTASKLVASLLDAETNGIEFIQLAAKVQEKKFLTRTEIGDVLMDMSREGTIKPSWMDRGGKRPVGGDVLCLA
;
A
#
# COMPACT_ATOMS: atom_id res chain seq x y z
N MET A 1 16.51 1.71 1.63
CA MET A 1 16.16 0.59 0.73
C MET A 1 15.96 1.08 -0.71
N ARG A 2 14.97 1.93 -1.03
CA ARG A 2 14.72 2.36 -2.42
C ARG A 2 15.91 3.05 -3.12
N SER A 3 16.55 4.03 -2.49
CA SER A 3 17.78 4.66 -3.00
C SER A 3 18.97 3.69 -3.18
N PHE A 4 19.05 2.66 -2.33
CA PHE A 4 20.01 1.57 -2.49
C PHE A 4 19.67 0.72 -3.71
N ILE A 5 18.41 0.31 -3.87
CA ILE A 5 17.93 -0.45 -5.03
C ILE A 5 18.11 0.35 -6.32
N GLU A 6 17.73 1.62 -6.35
CA GLU A 6 17.88 2.53 -7.48
C GLU A 6 19.30 2.55 -8.02
N ARG A 7 20.32 2.59 -7.15
CA ARG A 7 21.72 2.56 -7.55
C ARG A 7 22.12 1.30 -8.32
N PHE A 8 21.51 0.15 -8.02
CA PHE A 8 21.83 -1.13 -8.66
C PHE A 8 20.88 -1.48 -9.80
N VAL A 9 19.70 -0.88 -9.82
CA VAL A 9 18.69 -1.02 -10.88
C VAL A 9 18.96 -0.04 -12.02
N SER A 10 19.48 1.16 -11.76
CA SER A 10 19.81 2.14 -12.79
C SER A 10 21.21 1.91 -13.39
N GLY A 11 21.27 1.66 -14.71
CA GLY A 11 22.52 1.45 -15.45
C GLY A 11 23.22 0.14 -15.10
N ASP A 12 24.28 -0.23 -15.83
CA ASP A 12 25.00 -1.48 -15.62
C ASP A 12 26.08 -1.33 -14.53
N HIS A 13 25.81 -1.90 -13.34
CA HIS A 13 26.68 -1.76 -12.17
C HIS A 13 27.34 -3.11 -11.84
N SER A 14 28.68 -3.13 -11.82
CA SER A 14 29.50 -4.33 -11.57
C SER A 14 29.25 -5.05 -10.24
N GLY A 15 28.57 -4.42 -9.28
CA GLY A 15 28.23 -4.98 -7.97
C GLY A 15 26.76 -5.39 -7.81
N ARG A 16 25.96 -5.32 -8.89
CA ARG A 16 24.51 -5.55 -8.85
C ARG A 16 24.17 -6.94 -8.31
N GLU A 17 24.81 -7.98 -8.82
CA GLU A 17 24.55 -9.36 -8.38
C GLU A 17 24.86 -9.57 -6.90
N HIS A 18 26.00 -9.06 -6.44
CA HIS A 18 26.39 -9.15 -5.04
C HIS A 18 25.41 -8.38 -4.13
N ALA A 19 24.99 -7.18 -4.53
CA ALA A 19 24.03 -6.38 -3.78
C ALA A 19 22.65 -7.04 -3.69
N LEU A 20 22.14 -7.59 -4.80
CA LEU A 20 20.87 -8.32 -4.81
C LEU A 20 20.94 -9.59 -3.97
N THR A 21 22.05 -10.33 -4.05
CA THR A 21 22.27 -11.54 -3.24
C THR A 21 22.25 -11.21 -1.75
N GLY A 22 22.88 -10.11 -1.33
CA GLY A 22 22.83 -9.63 0.05
C GLY A 22 21.45 -9.18 0.53
N LEU A 23 20.56 -8.80 -0.40
CA LEU A 23 19.22 -8.27 -0.07
C LEU A 23 18.12 -9.34 -0.05
N VAL A 24 18.10 -10.23 -1.04
CA VAL A 24 17.01 -11.21 -1.24
C VAL A 24 17.48 -12.67 -1.27
N GLY A 25 18.78 -12.89 -1.06
CA GLY A 25 19.42 -14.20 -1.17
C GLY A 25 19.74 -14.60 -2.61
N GLU A 26 20.61 -15.61 -2.76
CA GLU A 26 21.19 -16.01 -4.05
C GLU A 26 20.13 -16.49 -5.05
N ALA A 27 19.20 -17.34 -4.62
CA ALA A 27 18.19 -17.91 -5.51
C ALA A 27 17.27 -16.85 -6.13
N ARG A 28 16.76 -15.90 -5.33
CA ARG A 28 15.90 -14.80 -5.81
C ARG A 28 16.70 -13.78 -6.60
N ALA A 29 17.93 -13.47 -6.19
CA ALA A 29 18.81 -12.58 -6.95
C ALA A 29 19.04 -13.11 -8.37
N ARG A 30 19.31 -14.41 -8.52
CA ARG A 30 19.49 -15.06 -9.83
C ARG A 30 18.22 -14.97 -10.70
N LYS A 31 17.04 -15.19 -10.11
CA LYS A 31 15.74 -15.04 -10.79
C LYS A 31 15.48 -13.60 -11.24
N LEU A 32 15.84 -12.61 -10.42
CA LEU A 32 15.72 -11.19 -10.77
C LEU A 32 16.62 -10.83 -11.95
N LEU A 33 17.89 -11.27 -11.92
CA LEU A 33 18.88 -10.99 -12.97
C LEU A 33 18.55 -11.60 -14.35
N GLN A 34 17.68 -12.61 -14.42
CA GLN A 34 17.26 -13.25 -15.68
C GLN A 34 16.25 -12.43 -16.49
N SER A 35 15.87 -11.24 -16.02
CA SER A 35 14.76 -10.48 -16.60
C SER A 35 14.88 -9.00 -16.23
N GLU A 36 13.98 -8.16 -16.72
CA GLU A 36 13.99 -6.75 -16.39
C GLU A 36 13.86 -6.54 -14.87
N ILE A 37 14.84 -5.82 -14.32
CA ILE A 37 14.92 -5.52 -12.89
C ILE A 37 14.29 -4.15 -12.70
N THR A 38 13.18 -4.12 -11.97
CA THR A 38 12.54 -2.88 -11.53
C THR A 38 12.57 -2.83 -10.01
N ILE A 39 12.46 -1.62 -9.45
CA ILE A 39 12.43 -1.42 -7.99
C ILE A 39 11.25 -2.22 -7.40
N GLU A 40 10.08 -2.10 -8.03
CA GLU A 40 8.83 -2.72 -7.60
C GLU A 40 8.98 -4.24 -7.54
N ARG A 41 9.75 -4.83 -8.45
CA ARG A 41 9.99 -6.26 -8.49
C ARG A 41 10.97 -6.73 -7.42
N VAL A 42 12.01 -5.95 -7.13
CA VAL A 42 12.91 -6.23 -6.00
C VAL A 42 12.16 -6.13 -4.67
N GLU A 43 11.31 -5.10 -4.52
CA GLU A 43 10.45 -4.94 -3.35
C GLU A 43 9.46 -6.11 -3.21
N ALA A 44 8.87 -6.58 -4.31
CA ALA A 44 7.99 -7.75 -4.30
C ALA A 44 8.71 -9.04 -3.87
N GLU A 45 9.90 -9.32 -4.41
CA GLU A 45 10.70 -10.49 -4.02
C GLU A 45 11.16 -10.41 -2.55
N TYR A 46 11.46 -9.20 -2.05
CA TYR A 46 11.78 -8.98 -0.65
C TYR A 46 10.57 -9.30 0.25
N LEU A 47 9.36 -8.86 -0.12
CA LEU A 47 8.14 -9.20 0.61
C LEU A 47 7.83 -10.70 0.56
N GLU A 48 8.08 -11.37 -0.56
CA GLU A 48 7.92 -12.83 -0.64
C GLU A 48 8.94 -13.57 0.23
N MET A 49 10.18 -13.10 0.31
CA MET A 49 11.18 -13.63 1.25
C MET A 49 10.67 -13.51 2.71
N MET A 50 10.07 -12.37 3.08
CA MET A 50 9.47 -12.20 4.41
C MET A 50 8.36 -13.22 4.68
N ARG A 51 7.54 -13.55 3.68
CA ARG A 51 6.46 -14.54 3.83
C ARG A 51 6.97 -15.97 3.90
N THR A 52 7.87 -16.32 2.98
CA THR A 52 8.28 -17.71 2.75
C THR A 52 9.41 -18.18 3.66
N GLU A 53 10.35 -17.31 4.01
CA GLU A 53 11.54 -17.69 4.79
C GLU A 53 11.49 -17.19 6.23
N LEU A 54 10.97 -15.98 6.45
CA LEU A 54 10.83 -15.43 7.80
C LEU A 54 9.49 -15.82 8.46
N GLY A 55 8.60 -16.49 7.72
CA GLY A 55 7.37 -17.07 8.23
C GLY A 55 6.27 -16.06 8.58
N TYR A 56 6.31 -14.84 8.02
CA TYR A 56 5.24 -13.86 8.22
C TYR A 56 4.03 -14.18 7.34
N ARG A 57 2.82 -14.24 7.92
CA ARG A 57 1.59 -14.46 7.15
C ARG A 57 1.23 -13.29 6.24
N PHE A 58 1.48 -12.07 6.70
CA PHE A 58 1.23 -10.83 5.97
C PHE A 58 2.50 -9.99 5.95
N ALA A 59 2.80 -9.36 4.83
CA ALA A 59 3.94 -8.46 4.68
C ALA A 59 3.61 -7.28 3.77
N GLY A 60 4.02 -6.08 4.17
CA GLY A 60 3.75 -4.85 3.45
C GLY A 60 4.91 -3.87 3.50
N MET A 61 4.85 -2.86 2.64
CA MET A 61 5.81 -1.75 2.61
C MET A 61 5.13 -0.40 2.71
N SER A 62 5.86 0.56 3.27
CA SER A 62 5.48 1.98 3.38
C SER A 62 6.58 2.85 2.78
N PRO A 63 6.27 3.71 1.78
CA PRO A 63 7.24 4.65 1.25
C PRO A 63 7.45 5.82 2.22
N ILE A 64 8.70 6.12 2.55
CA ILE A 64 9.10 7.27 3.36
C ILE A 64 9.74 8.30 2.43
N TYR A 65 9.06 9.43 2.25
CA TYR A 65 9.49 10.49 1.35
C TYR A 65 10.56 11.38 1.98
N ASN A 66 11.49 11.85 1.15
CA ASN A 66 12.44 12.87 1.52
C ASN A 66 11.68 14.21 1.67
N PRO A 67 11.81 14.88 2.83
CA PRO A 67 11.16 16.15 3.12
C PRO A 67 11.38 17.24 2.07
N ASP A 68 12.56 17.27 1.45
CA ASP A 68 13.02 18.40 0.63
C ASP A 68 12.92 18.13 -0.88
N ARG A 69 12.90 16.86 -1.29
CA ARG A 69 13.00 16.45 -2.71
C ARG A 69 11.73 15.84 -3.29
N ASN A 70 10.71 15.58 -2.45
CA ASN A 70 9.47 14.91 -2.88
C ASN A 70 9.70 13.53 -3.56
N GLU A 71 10.83 12.90 -3.27
CA GLU A 71 11.26 11.58 -3.75
C GLU A 71 11.20 10.58 -2.60
N ILE A 72 11.03 9.29 -2.87
CA ILE A 72 11.04 8.28 -1.82
C ILE A 72 12.48 8.08 -1.33
N HIS A 73 12.75 8.42 -0.07
CA HIS A 73 14.07 8.29 0.53
C HIS A 73 14.40 6.82 0.83
N PHE A 74 13.46 6.12 1.46
CA PHE A 74 13.51 4.68 1.69
C PHE A 74 12.10 4.11 1.86
N SER A 75 12.00 2.79 1.74
CA SER A 75 10.77 2.05 2.03
C SER A 75 10.97 1.30 3.35
N LEU A 76 9.97 1.31 4.22
CA LEU A 76 9.92 0.50 5.43
C LEU A 76 9.11 -0.75 5.14
N ALA A 77 9.75 -1.92 5.24
CA ALA A 77 9.08 -3.21 5.14
C ALA A 77 8.73 -3.72 6.54
N TYR A 78 7.57 -4.36 6.67
CA TYR A 78 7.11 -4.95 7.92
C TYR A 78 6.28 -6.21 7.65
N GLY A 79 6.29 -7.12 8.61
CA GLY A 79 5.55 -8.38 8.57
C GLY A 79 4.79 -8.64 9.85
N THR A 80 3.68 -9.36 9.75
CA THR A 80 2.86 -9.79 10.90
C THR A 80 2.17 -11.11 10.62
N ASN A 81 1.91 -11.88 11.67
CA ASN A 81 1.14 -13.11 11.59
C ASN A 81 -0.35 -12.91 11.88
N HIS A 82 -0.72 -11.76 12.42
CA HIS A 82 -2.10 -11.44 12.77
C HIS A 82 -2.70 -10.44 11.77
N PRO A 83 -3.91 -10.69 11.23
CA PRO A 83 -4.51 -9.78 10.24
C PRO A 83 -4.76 -8.37 10.81
N GLU A 84 -4.98 -8.25 12.13
CA GLU A 84 -5.12 -6.95 12.80
C GLU A 84 -3.81 -6.17 12.87
N GLY A 85 -2.67 -6.88 12.83
CA GLY A 85 -1.37 -6.23 12.78
C GLY A 85 -1.22 -5.33 11.56
N MET A 86 -1.79 -5.73 10.41
CA MET A 86 -1.78 -4.91 9.20
C MET A 86 -2.55 -3.60 9.39
N ASP A 87 -3.70 -3.65 10.07
CA ASP A 87 -4.50 -2.46 10.33
C ASP A 87 -3.81 -1.51 11.31
N VAL A 88 -3.14 -2.04 12.34
CA VAL A 88 -2.31 -1.25 13.27
C VAL A 88 -1.19 -0.54 12.51
N MET A 89 -0.47 -1.25 11.65
CA MET A 89 0.61 -0.68 10.85
C MET A 89 0.10 0.39 9.88
N ARG A 90 -1.00 0.14 9.16
CA ARG A 90 -1.57 1.13 8.23
C ARG A 90 -2.14 2.37 8.93
N ARG A 91 -2.66 2.24 10.15
CA ARG A 91 -3.05 3.40 10.97
C ARG A 91 -1.85 4.22 11.43
N ALA A 92 -0.80 3.55 11.88
CA ALA A 92 0.44 4.21 12.28
C ALA A 92 1.09 4.94 11.10
N GLU A 93 1.16 4.29 9.94
CA GLU A 93 1.60 4.86 8.67
C GLU A 93 0.77 6.09 8.31
N PHE A 94 -0.56 5.96 8.30
CA PHE A 94 -1.44 7.08 7.95
C PHE A 94 -1.20 8.27 8.87
N LYS A 95 -1.13 8.05 10.19
CA LYS A 95 -0.87 9.12 11.17
C LYS A 95 0.47 9.81 10.92
N ALA A 96 1.52 9.04 10.69
CA ALA A 96 2.87 9.58 10.50
C ALA A 96 3.01 10.32 9.15
N LEU A 97 2.59 9.69 8.05
CA LEU A 97 2.82 10.20 6.70
C LEU A 97 1.84 11.29 6.29
N SER A 98 0.57 11.23 6.73
CA SER A 98 -0.37 12.34 6.48
C SER A 98 0.07 13.62 7.21
N SER A 99 0.55 13.51 8.46
CA SER A 99 1.08 14.64 9.21
C SER A 99 2.35 15.20 8.56
N HIS A 100 3.17 14.33 7.98
CA HIS A 100 4.36 14.72 7.22
C HIS A 100 3.96 15.55 5.99
N ASP A 101 3.06 15.03 5.15
CA ASP A 101 2.56 15.70 3.95
C ASP A 101 1.93 17.06 4.28
N GLN A 102 1.11 17.14 5.33
CA GLN A 102 0.47 18.39 5.76
C GLN A 102 1.47 19.43 6.27
N THR A 103 2.51 19.00 6.98
CA THR A 103 3.56 19.90 7.47
C THR A 103 4.34 20.49 6.31
N GLN A 104 4.58 19.71 5.25
CA GLN A 104 5.25 20.20 4.04
C GLN A 104 4.41 21.22 3.30
N PHE A 105 3.13 20.92 3.09
CA PHE A 105 2.21 21.88 2.47
C PHE A 105 2.25 23.24 3.17
N LYS A 106 2.18 23.25 4.51
CA LYS A 106 2.28 24.47 5.31
C LYS A 106 3.62 25.20 5.19
N LYS A 107 4.74 24.48 5.03
CA LYS A 107 6.07 25.08 4.82
C LYS A 107 6.19 25.71 3.43
N THR A 108 5.66 25.05 2.40
CA THR A 108 5.66 25.58 1.03
C THR A 108 4.82 26.84 0.93
N GLN A 109 3.60 26.85 1.49
CA GLN A 109 2.75 28.05 1.55
C GLN A 109 3.42 29.24 2.25
N LYS A 110 4.16 28.99 3.35
CA LYS A 110 4.88 30.06 4.06
C LYS A 110 6.04 30.66 3.27
N LYS A 111 6.63 29.91 2.33
CA LYS A 111 7.74 30.39 1.49
C LYS A 111 7.25 31.22 0.29
N THR A 112 6.01 31.04 -0.15
CA THR A 112 5.43 31.75 -1.30
C THR A 112 4.89 33.15 -1.00
N GLY A 113 4.94 33.63 0.26
CA GLY A 113 4.48 34.98 0.63
C GLY A 113 2.95 35.11 0.63
N PRO A 114 2.39 36.28 1.04
CA PRO A 114 0.95 36.52 0.96
C PRO A 114 0.56 36.70 -0.51
N ASP A 115 -0.15 35.73 -1.06
CA ASP A 115 -0.53 35.73 -2.47
C ASP A 115 -1.74 36.67 -2.70
N LEU A 116 -1.55 37.71 -3.50
CA LEU A 116 -2.58 38.71 -3.83
C LEU A 116 -3.68 38.17 -4.76
N PHE A 117 -3.59 36.89 -5.15
CA PHE A 117 -4.52 36.18 -6.03
C PHE A 117 -5.27 35.00 -5.39
N ASP A 118 -5.32 34.93 -4.05
CA ASP A 118 -6.00 33.90 -3.24
C ASP A 118 -7.51 33.71 -3.54
N CYS A 119 -8.12 34.58 -4.38
CA CYS A 119 -9.53 34.50 -4.75
C CYS A 119 -9.81 33.79 -6.09
N LEU A 120 -8.78 33.39 -6.86
CA LEU A 120 -8.95 32.90 -8.24
C LEU A 120 -8.34 31.53 -8.52
N GLU A 121 -7.57 30.96 -7.61
CA GLU A 121 -7.18 29.55 -7.71
C GLU A 121 -8.26 28.71 -7.03
N GLU A 122 -9.03 27.97 -7.84
CA GLU A 122 -9.70 26.75 -7.37
C GLU A 122 -8.75 26.05 -6.41
N THR A 123 -9.19 25.83 -5.17
CA THR A 123 -8.45 25.18 -4.10
C THR A 123 -7.73 23.95 -4.63
N MET A 124 -6.51 24.12 -5.13
CA MET A 124 -5.68 23.05 -5.62
C MET A 124 -5.19 22.42 -4.34
N GLU A 125 -5.98 21.49 -3.79
CA GLU A 125 -5.60 20.73 -2.61
C GLU A 125 -4.29 20.03 -2.95
N TYR A 126 -3.17 20.65 -2.60
CA TYR A 126 -1.87 20.04 -2.73
C TYR A 126 -1.82 18.92 -1.70
N ARG A 127 -2.24 17.74 -2.13
CA ARG A 127 -2.06 16.49 -1.41
C ARG A 127 -0.61 16.08 -1.63
N GLY A 128 0.13 15.87 -0.54
CA GLY A 128 1.48 15.33 -0.62
C GLY A 128 1.50 13.94 -1.29
N PRO A 129 2.68 13.41 -1.62
CA PRO A 129 2.82 12.22 -2.44
C PRO A 129 2.16 10.98 -1.81
N TYR A 130 2.19 10.85 -0.48
CA TYR A 130 1.52 9.77 0.22
C TYR A 130 -0.01 9.87 0.11
N LEU A 131 -0.57 11.06 0.33
CA LEU A 131 -2.01 11.28 0.20
C LEU A 131 -2.52 11.06 -1.24
N ARG A 132 -1.72 11.42 -2.26
CA ARG A 132 -2.04 11.12 -3.67
C ARG A 132 -2.05 9.61 -3.93
N ALA A 133 -1.01 8.89 -3.52
CA ALA A 133 -0.93 7.44 -3.68
C ALA A 133 -2.10 6.73 -2.97
N ARG A 134 -2.49 7.20 -1.78
CA ARG A 134 -3.65 6.68 -1.05
C ARG A 134 -4.97 6.91 -1.80
N GLN A 135 -5.14 8.08 -2.42
CA GLN A 135 -6.34 8.36 -3.22
C GLN A 135 -6.42 7.43 -4.43
N GLU A 136 -5.32 7.23 -5.15
CA GLU A 136 -5.25 6.25 -6.25
C GLU A 136 -5.54 4.83 -5.76
N HIS A 137 -5.02 4.47 -4.58
CA HIS A 137 -5.30 3.19 -3.95
C HIS A 137 -6.77 2.99 -3.62
N ARG A 138 -7.50 4.04 -3.22
CA ARG A 138 -8.96 3.98 -3.04
C ARG A 138 -9.67 3.71 -4.36
N LEU A 139 -9.31 4.44 -5.42
CA LEU A 139 -9.93 4.30 -6.74
C LEU A 139 -9.69 2.92 -7.38
N THR A 140 -8.55 2.28 -7.06
CA THR A 140 -8.17 0.97 -7.59
C THR A 140 -8.48 -0.18 -6.63
N ALA A 141 -9.05 0.09 -5.45
CA ALA A 141 -9.29 -0.91 -4.41
C ALA A 141 -10.29 -1.99 -4.85
N SER A 142 -11.38 -1.59 -5.51
CA SER A 142 -12.44 -2.50 -5.94
C SER A 142 -11.92 -3.60 -6.86
N LYS A 143 -11.04 -3.26 -7.81
CA LYS A 143 -10.39 -4.22 -8.71
C LYS A 143 -9.55 -5.25 -7.96
N LEU A 144 -8.81 -4.82 -6.93
CA LEU A 144 -8.02 -5.72 -6.10
C LEU A 144 -8.91 -6.59 -5.22
N VAL A 145 -9.98 -6.02 -4.63
CA VAL A 145 -10.94 -6.78 -3.84
C VAL A 145 -11.58 -7.87 -4.70
N ALA A 146 -12.05 -7.53 -5.90
CA ALA A 146 -12.65 -8.50 -6.82
C ALA A 146 -11.69 -9.65 -7.15
N SER A 147 -10.43 -9.37 -7.47
CA SER A 147 -9.45 -10.43 -7.78
C SER A 147 -9.09 -11.30 -6.57
N LEU A 148 -9.11 -10.74 -5.36
CA LEU A 148 -8.90 -11.51 -4.13
C LEU A 148 -10.11 -12.40 -3.80
N LEU A 149 -11.33 -11.93 -4.06
CA LEU A 149 -12.55 -12.72 -3.87
C LEU A 149 -12.66 -13.84 -4.92
N ASP A 150 -12.30 -13.57 -6.17
CA ASP A 150 -12.30 -14.55 -7.26
C ASP A 150 -11.31 -15.71 -6.99
N ALA A 151 -10.17 -15.40 -6.39
CA ALA A 151 -9.17 -16.40 -6.02
C ALA A 151 -9.60 -17.32 -4.85
N GLU A 152 -10.62 -16.93 -4.06
CA GLU A 152 -11.04 -17.64 -2.86
C GLU A 152 -12.43 -18.26 -3.07
N THR A 153 -12.46 -19.49 -3.59
CA THR A 153 -13.71 -20.18 -4.00
C THR A 153 -14.73 -20.35 -2.88
N ASN A 154 -14.30 -20.46 -1.63
CA ASN A 154 -15.17 -20.65 -0.46
C ASN A 154 -15.53 -19.34 0.26
N GLY A 155 -15.18 -18.20 -0.34
CA GLY A 155 -15.25 -16.90 0.32
C GLY A 155 -14.13 -16.68 1.33
N ILE A 156 -14.01 -15.44 1.78
CA ILE A 156 -12.95 -14.98 2.68
C ILE A 156 -13.54 -14.11 3.77
N GLU A 157 -13.11 -14.32 5.02
CA GLU A 157 -13.49 -13.44 6.12
C GLU A 157 -13.01 -12.01 5.87
N PHE A 158 -13.83 -11.03 6.21
CA PHE A 158 -13.50 -9.62 6.04
C PHE A 158 -12.16 -9.24 6.68
N ILE A 159 -11.83 -9.79 7.85
CA ILE A 159 -10.56 -9.49 8.52
C ILE A 159 -9.35 -9.95 7.71
N GLN A 160 -9.46 -11.10 7.04
CA GLN A 160 -8.42 -11.68 6.19
C GLN A 160 -8.32 -10.92 4.87
N LEU A 161 -9.47 -10.61 4.25
CA LEU A 161 -9.53 -9.81 3.04
C LEU A 161 -8.91 -8.43 3.27
N ALA A 162 -9.28 -7.77 4.37
CA ALA A 162 -8.76 -6.46 4.72
C ALA A 162 -7.23 -6.50 4.88
N ALA A 163 -6.69 -7.52 5.57
CA ALA A 163 -5.24 -7.68 5.70
C ALA A 163 -4.55 -7.86 4.33
N LYS A 164 -5.09 -8.71 3.45
CA LYS A 164 -4.55 -8.93 2.08
C LYS A 164 -4.59 -7.66 1.22
N VAL A 165 -5.66 -6.87 1.31
CA VAL A 165 -5.75 -5.57 0.64
C VAL A 165 -4.73 -4.60 1.22
N GLN A 166 -4.58 -4.59 2.55
CA GLN A 166 -3.63 -3.73 3.27
C GLN A 166 -2.18 -4.07 2.97
N GLU A 167 -1.81 -5.27 2.55
CA GLU A 167 -0.44 -5.56 2.09
C GLU A 167 -0.07 -4.71 0.86
N LYS A 168 -1.04 -4.47 -0.03
CA LYS A 168 -0.83 -3.81 -1.33
C LYS A 168 -1.30 -2.36 -1.40
N LYS A 169 -2.22 -1.96 -0.53
CA LYS A 169 -2.90 -0.66 -0.59
C LYS A 169 -2.84 0.06 0.77
N PHE A 170 -2.69 1.38 0.73
CA PHE A 170 -2.54 2.25 1.90
C PHE A 170 -3.90 2.60 2.53
N LEU A 171 -4.73 1.58 2.76
CA LEU A 171 -6.12 1.75 3.18
C LEU A 171 -6.32 1.27 4.61
N THR A 172 -7.20 1.94 5.34
CA THR A 172 -7.68 1.45 6.63
C THR A 172 -8.80 0.44 6.44
N ARG A 173 -9.06 -0.38 7.46
CA ARG A 173 -10.19 -1.30 7.45
C ARG A 173 -11.53 -0.61 7.15
N THR A 174 -11.73 0.60 7.68
CA THR A 174 -12.94 1.39 7.42
C THR A 174 -13.12 1.71 5.94
N GLU A 175 -12.05 2.14 5.28
CA GLU A 175 -12.08 2.47 3.85
C GLU A 175 -12.33 1.25 2.99
N ILE A 176 -11.76 0.10 3.35
CA ILE A 176 -12.02 -1.17 2.67
C ILE A 176 -13.50 -1.58 2.87
N GLY A 177 -14.05 -1.37 4.06
CA GLY A 177 -15.47 -1.56 4.32
C GLY A 177 -16.36 -0.65 3.46
N ASP A 178 -15.97 0.61 3.26
CA ASP A 178 -16.69 1.53 2.37
C ASP A 178 -16.65 1.03 0.90
N VAL A 179 -15.49 0.57 0.41
CA VAL A 179 -15.36 -0.04 -0.93
C VAL A 179 -16.29 -1.25 -1.09
N LEU A 180 -16.38 -2.13 -0.09
CA LEU A 180 -17.28 -3.28 -0.12
C LEU A 180 -18.75 -2.86 -0.15
N MET A 181 -19.13 -1.83 0.61
CA MET A 181 -20.50 -1.31 0.54
C MET A 181 -20.84 -0.79 -0.85
N ASP A 182 -19.92 -0.07 -1.50
CA ASP A 182 -20.14 0.43 -2.85
C ASP A 182 -20.23 -0.71 -3.87
N MET A 183 -19.32 -1.69 -3.80
CA MET A 183 -19.38 -2.91 -4.64
C MET A 183 -20.68 -3.70 -4.43
N SER A 184 -21.24 -3.70 -3.21
CA SER A 184 -22.52 -4.35 -2.92
C SER A 184 -23.70 -3.58 -3.52
N ARG A 185 -23.68 -2.24 -3.49
CA ARG A 185 -24.70 -1.40 -4.15
C ARG A 185 -24.71 -1.60 -5.66
N GLU A 186 -23.53 -1.83 -6.24
CA GLU A 186 -23.35 -2.16 -7.66
C GLU A 186 -23.74 -3.61 -7.99
N GLY A 187 -24.04 -4.44 -6.99
CA GLY A 187 -24.40 -5.85 -7.18
C GLY A 187 -23.23 -6.79 -7.46
N THR A 188 -21.98 -6.34 -7.26
CA THR A 188 -20.77 -7.15 -7.52
C THR A 188 -20.51 -8.18 -6.43
N ILE A 189 -20.92 -7.89 -5.19
CA ILE A 189 -20.74 -8.79 -4.04
C ILE A 189 -22.03 -8.99 -3.26
N LYS A 190 -22.16 -10.17 -2.64
CA LYS A 190 -23.25 -10.48 -1.72
C LYS A 190 -23.00 -9.81 -0.36
N PRO A 191 -23.93 -8.99 0.15
CA PRO A 191 -23.76 -8.30 1.43
C PRO A 191 -24.06 -9.23 2.63
N SER A 192 -23.16 -10.17 2.92
CA SER A 192 -23.33 -11.14 4.02
C SER A 192 -23.51 -10.50 5.40
N TRP A 193 -23.04 -9.26 5.59
CA TRP A 193 -23.28 -8.50 6.81
C TRP A 193 -24.76 -8.14 7.04
N MET A 194 -25.59 -8.15 6.00
CA MET A 194 -27.04 -7.91 6.13
C MET A 194 -27.77 -9.11 6.74
N ASP A 195 -27.25 -10.32 6.60
CA ASP A 195 -27.85 -11.54 7.15
C ASP A 195 -27.89 -11.52 8.69
N ARG A 196 -26.91 -10.84 9.30
CA ARG A 196 -26.87 -10.56 10.75
C ARG A 196 -27.51 -9.22 11.15
N GLY A 197 -28.21 -8.54 10.24
CA GLY A 197 -28.79 -7.21 10.46
C GLY A 197 -27.76 -6.08 10.59
N GLY A 198 -26.52 -6.30 10.11
CA GLY A 198 -25.44 -5.33 10.15
C GLY A 198 -25.55 -4.26 9.06
N LYS A 199 -25.01 -3.07 9.34
CA LYS A 199 -24.92 -1.97 8.35
C LYS A 199 -23.63 -1.96 7.53
N ARG A 200 -22.59 -2.64 8.02
CA ARG A 200 -21.21 -2.65 7.46
C ARG A 200 -20.55 -3.99 7.75
N PRO A 201 -19.58 -4.44 6.92
CA PRO A 201 -18.81 -5.65 7.18
C PRO A 201 -18.00 -5.55 8.47
N VAL A 202 -17.95 -6.64 9.23
CA VAL A 202 -17.13 -6.86 10.44
C VAL A 202 -16.30 -8.13 10.28
N GLY A 203 -15.32 -8.33 11.17
CA GLY A 203 -14.23 -9.29 10.95
C GLY A 203 -14.63 -10.70 10.56
N GLY A 204 -15.71 -11.24 11.16
CA GLY A 204 -16.20 -12.60 10.89
C GLY A 204 -17.17 -12.72 9.71
N ASP A 205 -17.50 -11.64 9.01
CA ASP A 205 -18.36 -11.73 7.82
C ASP A 205 -17.57 -12.38 6.67
N VAL A 206 -18.12 -13.46 6.11
CA VAL A 206 -17.54 -14.15 4.94
C VAL A 206 -18.03 -13.47 3.66
N LEU A 207 -17.09 -13.07 2.81
CA LEU A 207 -17.35 -12.30 1.60
C LEU A 207 -17.12 -13.16 0.36
N CYS A 208 -18.02 -13.02 -0.61
CA CYS A 208 -17.95 -13.68 -1.91
C CYS A 208 -18.50 -12.77 -3.01
N LEU A 209 -18.10 -13.04 -4.26
CA LEU A 209 -18.71 -12.43 -5.43
C LEU A 209 -20.19 -12.87 -5.55
N ALA A 210 -21.01 -11.99 -6.13
CA ALA A 210 -22.44 -12.23 -6.30
C ALA A 210 -22.74 -13.32 -7.34
#